data_AF-A0A1U7TRH9-F1
#
_entry.id   AF-A0A1U7TRH9-F1
#
_cell.length_a   1.000
_cell.length_b   1.000
_cell.length_c   1.000
_cell.angle_alpha   90.00
_cell.angle_beta   90.00
_cell.angle_gamma   90.00
#
_symmetry.space_group_name_H-M   'P 1'
#
loop_
_entity.id
_entity.type
_entity.pdbx_description
1 polymer ?
#
loop_
_entity_poly.entity_id
_entity_poly.type
_entity_poly.pdbx_seq_one_letter_code
_entity_poly.pdbx_strand_id
1 'polypeptide(L)'
;MLDFVFTVDDPVAWHSKNLKRNWSHYSFLKVFGPKMITSIQNNYGAGVYYNSLIMCDGRLIKYGVISTSILIEDLLNWNNLYVAGRLQKPVKIVAMNESPTLRSALDKNLKSAVTAAFLMLPESFSEEDLFIEIAGLSYSGDFRMVVGEDKTKVLNIVKPNIAHFRELYGSILQENPQVVYKTQQGRLEIDKSPEGQFTQLMTLPKTLQQQINHIMDPPGKNRDVEETLFQVAHDPDCGDVVRLGLSAIVRPSSIRQSTKGIFTAEFPAAVFETVSQAALSKGECFQPREVPVHERQKVTTW
;
A
#
# COMPACT_ATOMS: atom_id res chain seq x y z
N MET A 1 7.95 -17.57 4.41
CA MET A 1 8.68 -16.59 3.58
C MET A 1 8.56 -15.24 4.26
N LEU A 2 9.63 -14.44 4.30
CA LEU A 2 9.56 -13.05 4.78
C LEU A 2 9.50 -12.11 3.59
N ASP A 3 8.54 -11.19 3.57
CA ASP A 3 8.56 -10.12 2.59
C ASP A 3 9.30 -8.90 3.15
N PHE A 4 9.86 -8.09 2.25
CA PHE A 4 10.54 -6.84 2.56
C PHE A 4 10.22 -5.78 1.50
N VAL A 5 10.22 -4.51 1.88
CA VAL A 5 10.24 -3.41 0.91
C VAL A 5 11.31 -2.40 1.30
N PHE A 6 12.21 -2.16 0.34
CA PHE A 6 13.27 -1.18 0.38
C PHE A 6 12.83 0.11 -0.30
N THR A 7 12.78 1.19 0.47
CA THR A 7 12.61 2.55 -0.06
C THR A 7 13.99 3.17 -0.30
N VAL A 8 14.26 3.60 -1.53
CA VAL A 8 15.58 4.08 -1.97
C VAL A 8 15.46 5.39 -2.74
N ASP A 9 16.40 6.32 -2.56
CA ASP A 9 16.35 7.62 -3.26
C ASP A 9 16.78 7.50 -4.73
N ASP A 10 17.81 6.68 -5.01
CA ASP A 10 18.28 6.38 -6.36
C ASP A 10 18.19 4.86 -6.63
N PRO A 11 17.09 4.39 -7.24
CA PRO A 11 16.96 2.99 -7.62
C PRO A 11 18.01 2.52 -8.63
N VAL A 12 18.50 3.39 -9.53
CA VAL A 12 19.54 3.00 -10.50
C VAL A 12 20.84 2.70 -9.78
N ALA A 13 21.30 3.57 -8.88
CA ALA A 13 22.48 3.33 -8.06
C ALA A 13 22.31 2.10 -7.17
N TRP A 14 21.13 1.94 -6.56
CA TRP A 14 20.82 0.79 -5.72
C TRP A 14 20.90 -0.53 -6.51
N HIS A 15 20.20 -0.62 -7.65
CA HIS A 15 20.24 -1.82 -8.49
C HIS A 15 21.64 -2.07 -9.06
N SER A 16 22.40 -1.02 -9.40
CA SER A 16 23.79 -1.16 -9.85
C SER A 16 24.67 -1.82 -8.79
N LYS A 17 24.57 -1.37 -7.53
CA LYS A 17 25.30 -1.97 -6.40
C LYS A 17 24.82 -3.40 -6.13
N ASN A 18 23.50 -3.60 -6.10
CA ASN A 18 22.91 -4.90 -5.78
C ASN A 18 23.14 -5.94 -6.87
N LEU A 19 23.21 -5.56 -8.15
CA LEU A 19 23.57 -6.47 -9.25
C LEU A 19 25.03 -6.96 -9.15
N LYS A 20 25.95 -6.13 -8.64
CA LYS A 20 27.36 -6.52 -8.44
C LYS A 20 27.51 -7.56 -7.32
N ARG A 21 26.72 -7.44 -6.25
CA ARG A 21 26.79 -8.31 -5.07
C ARG A 21 25.89 -9.54 -5.20
N ASN A 22 24.67 -9.33 -5.68
CA ASN A 22 23.55 -10.27 -5.62
C ASN A 22 22.96 -10.51 -7.02
N TRP A 23 23.81 -10.77 -8.01
CA TRP A 23 23.41 -10.95 -9.41
C TRP A 23 22.36 -12.05 -9.60
N SER A 24 22.44 -13.12 -8.82
CA SER A 24 21.52 -14.26 -8.86
C SER A 24 20.11 -13.93 -8.37
N HIS A 25 19.91 -12.84 -7.63
CA HIS A 25 18.57 -12.48 -7.13
C HIS A 25 17.64 -12.00 -8.25
N TYR A 26 18.21 -11.50 -9.34
CA TYR A 26 17.47 -10.96 -10.46
C TYR A 26 17.19 -12.05 -11.50
N SER A 27 16.02 -11.96 -12.13
CA SER A 27 15.69 -12.72 -13.34
C SER A 27 16.56 -12.29 -14.53
N PHE A 28 16.28 -12.80 -15.73
CA PHE A 28 17.01 -12.46 -16.96
C PHE A 28 17.19 -10.93 -17.20
N LEU A 29 16.31 -10.10 -16.63
CA LEU A 29 16.37 -8.63 -16.73
C LEU A 29 17.72 -8.03 -16.29
N LYS A 30 18.49 -8.74 -15.46
CA LYS A 30 19.87 -8.35 -15.08
C LYS A 30 20.81 -8.11 -16.26
N VAL A 31 20.60 -8.79 -17.38
CA VAL A 31 21.45 -8.68 -18.57
C VAL A 31 21.31 -7.30 -19.25
N PHE A 32 20.15 -6.66 -19.12
CA PHE A 32 19.90 -5.31 -19.67
C PHE A 32 20.37 -4.18 -18.74
N GLY A 33 20.85 -4.53 -17.55
CA GLY A 33 21.44 -3.60 -16.60
C GLY A 33 20.43 -2.77 -15.78
N PRO A 34 20.95 -1.97 -14.83
CA PRO A 34 20.16 -1.31 -13.79
C PRO A 34 19.21 -0.23 -14.33
N LYS A 35 19.57 0.47 -15.43
CA LYS A 35 18.69 1.49 -16.02
C LYS A 35 17.39 0.90 -16.57
N MET A 36 17.47 -0.27 -17.23
CA MET A 36 16.27 -0.96 -17.74
C MET A 36 15.41 -1.46 -16.58
N ILE A 37 16.03 -2.07 -15.55
CA ILE A 37 15.32 -2.51 -14.34
C ILE A 37 14.59 -1.35 -13.68
N THR A 38 15.25 -0.20 -13.48
CA THR A 38 14.60 0.98 -12.90
C THR A 38 13.50 1.54 -13.79
N SER A 39 13.68 1.52 -15.12
CA SER A 39 12.62 1.93 -16.05
C SER A 39 11.37 1.05 -15.89
N ILE A 40 11.54 -0.28 -15.85
CA ILE A 40 10.45 -1.23 -15.60
C ILE A 40 9.89 -1.07 -14.18
N GLN A 41 10.73 -0.76 -13.20
CA GLN A 41 10.31 -0.49 -11.83
C GLN A 41 9.32 0.67 -11.81
N ASN A 42 9.74 1.84 -12.27
CA ASN A 42 9.03 3.10 -12.09
C ASN A 42 7.86 3.28 -13.06
N ASN A 43 7.96 2.74 -14.28
CA ASN A 43 6.96 2.96 -15.33
C ASN A 43 5.89 1.86 -15.41
N TYR A 44 6.00 0.78 -14.61
CA TYR A 44 5.07 -0.35 -14.68
C TYR A 44 4.59 -0.84 -13.31
N GLY A 45 3.29 -1.10 -13.21
CA GLY A 45 2.63 -1.52 -11.98
C GLY A 45 2.66 -0.41 -10.92
N ALA A 46 2.94 -0.78 -9.67
CA ALA A 46 2.91 0.13 -8.54
C ALA A 46 4.25 0.86 -8.26
N GLY A 47 5.18 0.90 -9.23
CA GLY A 47 6.49 1.50 -9.00
C GLY A 47 7.47 0.61 -8.22
N VAL A 48 7.12 -0.66 -7.98
CA VAL A 48 7.92 -1.60 -7.17
C VAL A 48 8.53 -2.70 -8.04
N TYR A 49 9.80 -3.01 -7.84
CA TYR A 49 10.48 -4.16 -8.44
C TYR A 49 10.76 -5.21 -7.37
N TYR A 50 10.23 -6.42 -7.54
CA TYR A 50 10.41 -7.52 -6.58
C TYR A 50 11.44 -8.52 -7.06
N ASN A 51 12.35 -8.89 -6.16
CA ASN A 51 13.10 -10.16 -6.23
C ASN A 51 12.45 -11.12 -5.23
N SER A 52 12.17 -12.35 -5.66
CA SER A 52 11.42 -13.34 -4.87
C SER A 52 12.20 -14.65 -4.79
N LEU A 53 11.79 -15.52 -3.88
CA LEU A 53 12.34 -16.87 -3.72
C LEU A 53 13.85 -16.89 -3.42
N ILE A 54 14.33 -15.88 -2.68
CA ILE A 54 15.74 -15.75 -2.33
C ILE A 54 15.98 -16.46 -1.00
N MET A 55 16.89 -17.44 -0.97
CA MET A 55 17.34 -18.02 0.29
C MET A 55 18.36 -17.10 0.95
N CYS A 56 18.03 -16.61 2.13
CA CYS A 56 18.89 -15.74 2.92
C CYS A 56 18.94 -16.18 4.38
N ASP A 57 20.13 -16.51 4.88
CA ASP A 57 20.36 -16.98 6.25
C ASP A 57 19.37 -18.08 6.69
N GLY A 58 19.17 -19.06 5.80
CA GLY A 58 18.26 -20.20 6.02
C GLY A 58 16.76 -19.86 5.94
N ARG A 59 16.39 -18.64 5.54
CA ARG A 59 15.01 -18.20 5.38
C ARG A 59 14.74 -17.80 3.94
N LEU A 60 13.59 -18.22 3.42
CA LEU A 60 13.12 -17.75 2.13
C LEU A 60 12.59 -16.32 2.27
N ILE A 61 13.13 -15.40 1.48
CA ILE A 61 12.75 -13.99 1.47
C ILE A 61 12.26 -13.55 0.08
N LYS A 62 11.44 -12.52 0.09
CA LYS A 62 11.08 -11.71 -1.07
C LYS A 62 11.30 -10.25 -0.71
N TYR A 63 11.89 -9.45 -1.59
CA TYR A 63 12.08 -8.03 -1.33
C TYR A 63 11.73 -7.17 -2.53
N GLY A 64 10.96 -6.12 -2.28
CA GLY A 64 10.62 -5.07 -3.23
C GLY A 64 11.56 -3.89 -3.11
N VAL A 65 11.82 -3.19 -4.22
CA VAL A 65 12.52 -1.91 -4.25
C VAL A 65 11.56 -0.88 -4.84
N ILE A 66 11.43 0.27 -4.18
CA ILE A 66 10.59 1.40 -4.61
C ILE A 66 11.37 2.71 -4.40
N SER A 67 11.19 3.68 -5.30
CA SER A 67 11.79 4.99 -5.07
C SER A 67 11.08 5.73 -3.93
N THR A 68 11.82 6.55 -3.18
CA THR A 68 11.24 7.40 -2.12
C THR A 68 10.18 8.35 -2.68
N SER A 69 10.42 8.93 -3.86
CA SER A 69 9.48 9.84 -4.52
C SER A 69 8.14 9.17 -4.85
N ILE A 70 8.16 8.01 -5.51
CA ILE A 70 6.95 7.27 -5.88
C ILE A 70 6.19 6.81 -4.64
N LEU A 71 6.91 6.39 -3.58
CA LEU A 71 6.27 6.04 -2.32
C LEU A 71 5.53 7.24 -1.70
N ILE A 72 6.17 8.41 -1.64
CA ILE A 72 5.56 9.63 -1.09
C ILE A 72 4.33 10.03 -1.91
N GLU A 73 4.41 9.96 -3.24
CA GLU A 73 3.27 10.25 -4.11
C GLU A 73 2.09 9.29 -3.87
N ASP A 74 2.35 7.98 -3.76
CA ASP A 74 1.29 7.01 -3.47
C ASP A 74 0.69 7.21 -2.07
N LEU A 75 1.51 7.56 -1.06
CA LEU A 75 1.06 7.85 0.31
C LEU A 75 0.16 9.10 0.38
N LEU A 76 0.48 10.16 -0.38
CA LEU A 76 -0.24 11.43 -0.34
C LEU A 76 -1.48 11.44 -1.24
N ASN A 77 -1.40 10.80 -2.41
CA ASN A 77 -2.40 10.95 -3.45
C ASN A 77 -3.20 9.68 -3.73
N TRP A 78 -2.75 8.51 -3.25
CA TRP A 78 -3.30 7.20 -3.61
C TRP A 78 -3.32 6.96 -5.13
N ASN A 79 -2.18 7.14 -5.78
CA ASN A 79 -2.05 6.91 -7.23
C ASN A 79 -2.38 5.46 -7.60
N ASN A 80 -1.92 4.51 -6.79
CA ASN A 80 -2.11 3.08 -7.00
C ASN A 80 -2.71 2.37 -5.78
N LEU A 81 -2.59 2.98 -4.59
CA LEU A 81 -2.98 2.44 -3.28
C LEU A 81 -2.34 1.07 -2.97
N TYR A 82 -1.20 0.77 -3.59
CA TYR A 82 -0.57 -0.55 -3.48
C TYR A 82 0.36 -0.61 -2.26
N VAL A 83 1.40 0.25 -2.20
CA VAL A 83 2.29 0.30 -1.04
C VAL A 83 1.67 1.17 0.05
N ALA A 84 1.02 2.28 -0.31
CA ALA A 84 0.26 3.09 0.64
C ALA A 84 -0.81 2.25 1.37
N GLY A 85 -1.51 1.38 0.63
CA GLY A 85 -2.50 0.46 1.18
C GLY A 85 -1.93 -0.58 2.14
N ARG A 86 -0.69 -1.06 1.93
CA ARG A 86 -0.02 -1.87 2.96
C ARG A 86 0.26 -1.05 4.21
N LEU A 87 0.78 0.16 4.04
CA LEU A 87 1.24 1.02 5.13
C LEU A 87 0.10 1.60 5.98
N GLN A 88 -1.16 1.34 5.62
CA GLN A 88 -2.35 1.52 6.45
C GLN A 88 -2.58 0.36 7.43
N LYS A 89 -1.83 -0.74 7.30
CA LYS A 89 -1.90 -1.89 8.19
C LYS A 89 -0.61 -1.94 9.04
N PRO A 90 -0.63 -2.55 10.24
CA PRO A 90 0.55 -2.72 11.05
C PRO A 90 1.72 -3.33 10.26
N VAL A 91 2.86 -2.65 10.31
CA VAL A 91 4.13 -3.08 9.70
C VAL A 91 5.25 -2.88 10.69
N LYS A 92 6.29 -3.72 10.60
CA LYS A 92 7.50 -3.52 11.40
C LYS A 92 8.52 -2.74 10.59
N ILE A 93 8.79 -1.50 10.99
CA ILE A 93 9.83 -0.65 10.43
C ILE A 93 11.17 -1.04 11.06
N VAL A 94 12.03 -1.75 10.32
CA VAL A 94 13.32 -2.25 10.81
C VAL A 94 14.41 -1.18 10.75
N ALA A 95 14.32 -0.27 9.79
CA ALA A 95 15.21 0.89 9.69
C ALA A 95 14.43 2.05 9.06
N MET A 96 14.72 3.27 9.48
CA MET A 96 14.07 4.46 8.94
C MET A 96 15.05 5.62 8.91
N ASN A 97 15.31 6.15 7.71
CA ASN A 97 15.97 7.43 7.58
C ASN A 97 15.07 8.56 8.11
N GLU A 98 15.66 9.59 8.70
CA GLU A 98 14.94 10.73 9.28
C GLU A 98 14.47 11.71 8.21
N SER A 99 13.62 11.25 7.29
CA SER A 99 12.95 12.15 6.33
C SER A 99 11.66 12.68 6.94
N PRO A 100 11.56 13.99 7.28
CA PRO A 100 10.33 14.57 7.82
C PRO A 100 9.18 14.50 6.82
N THR A 101 9.48 14.68 5.53
CA THR A 101 8.51 14.58 4.44
C THR A 101 7.86 13.19 4.39
N LEU A 102 8.67 12.13 4.48
CA LEU A 102 8.16 10.77 4.46
C LEU A 102 7.38 10.41 5.74
N ARG A 103 7.79 10.93 6.91
CA ARG A 103 7.01 10.79 8.16
C ARG A 103 5.65 11.46 8.02
N SER A 104 5.61 12.69 7.50
CA SER A 104 4.35 13.42 7.27
C SER A 104 3.46 12.71 6.24
N ALA A 105 4.03 12.17 5.16
CA ALA A 105 3.27 11.41 4.17
C ALA A 105 2.65 10.13 4.76
N LEU A 106 3.36 9.43 5.64
CA LEU A 106 2.82 8.27 6.36
C LEU A 106 1.64 8.66 7.26
N ASP A 107 1.79 9.71 8.07
CA ASP A 107 0.73 10.21 8.96
C ASP A 107 -0.53 10.62 8.17
N LYS A 108 -0.34 11.38 7.07
CA LYS A 108 -1.42 11.76 6.17
C LYS A 108 -2.12 10.54 5.57
N ASN A 109 -1.38 9.52 5.13
CA ASN A 109 -1.97 8.29 4.60
C ASN A 109 -2.85 7.56 5.63
N LEU A 110 -2.44 7.51 6.90
CA LEU A 110 -3.25 6.90 7.96
C LEU A 110 -4.53 7.70 8.21
N LYS A 111 -4.44 9.04 8.29
CA LYS A 111 -5.60 9.93 8.44
C LYS A 111 -6.57 9.80 7.27
N SER A 112 -6.07 9.81 6.04
CA SER A 112 -6.88 9.60 4.84
C SER A 112 -7.59 8.24 4.83
N ALA A 113 -6.95 7.18 5.35
CA ALA A 113 -7.58 5.86 5.46
C ALA A 113 -8.75 5.87 6.46
N VAL A 114 -8.60 6.56 7.59
CA VAL A 114 -9.69 6.75 8.57
C VAL A 114 -10.85 7.52 7.94
N THR A 115 -10.58 8.64 7.27
CA THR A 115 -11.62 9.43 6.59
C THR A 115 -12.37 8.61 5.53
N ALA A 116 -11.64 7.86 4.69
CA ALA A 116 -12.27 7.01 3.68
C ALA A 116 -13.15 5.91 4.29
N ALA A 117 -12.71 5.30 5.40
CA ALA A 117 -13.49 4.30 6.11
C ALA A 117 -14.75 4.92 6.74
N PHE A 118 -14.68 6.11 7.35
CA PHE A 118 -15.83 6.81 7.91
C PHE A 118 -16.92 7.10 6.87
N LEU A 119 -16.53 7.50 5.66
CA LEU A 119 -17.48 7.73 4.57
C LEU A 119 -18.24 6.44 4.17
N MET A 120 -17.62 5.27 4.30
CA MET A 120 -18.21 3.98 3.91
C MET A 120 -18.90 3.22 5.05
N LEU A 121 -18.61 3.58 6.31
CA LEU A 121 -19.21 2.98 7.49
C LEU A 121 -20.53 3.69 7.87
N PRO A 122 -21.42 2.99 8.61
CA PRO A 122 -22.64 3.59 9.16
C PRO A 122 -22.30 4.65 10.23
N GLU A 123 -23.32 5.35 10.73
CA GLU A 123 -23.16 6.40 11.76
C GLU A 123 -22.52 5.87 13.06
N SER A 124 -22.76 4.61 13.40
CA SER A 124 -22.15 3.97 14.58
C SER A 124 -21.64 2.57 14.27
N PHE A 125 -20.40 2.29 14.67
CA PHE A 125 -19.68 1.04 14.38
C PHE A 125 -18.65 0.72 15.47
N SER A 126 -18.11 -0.49 15.44
CA SER A 126 -17.06 -0.93 16.36
C SER A 126 -15.65 -0.61 15.83
N GLU A 127 -14.65 -0.64 16.71
CA GLU A 127 -13.24 -0.57 16.29
C GLU A 127 -12.88 -1.68 15.29
N GLU A 128 -13.43 -2.89 15.47
CA GLU A 128 -13.17 -4.01 14.57
C GLU A 128 -13.69 -3.70 13.17
N ASP A 129 -14.90 -3.15 13.05
CA ASP A 129 -15.47 -2.72 11.76
C ASP A 129 -14.58 -1.68 11.08
N LEU A 130 -14.10 -0.69 11.85
CA LEU A 130 -13.18 0.33 11.35
C LEU A 130 -11.90 -0.28 10.78
N PHE A 131 -11.25 -1.18 11.53
CA PHE A 131 -10.00 -1.78 11.12
C PHE A 131 -10.18 -2.74 9.94
N ILE A 132 -11.31 -3.44 9.85
CA ILE A 132 -11.70 -4.22 8.67
C ILE A 132 -11.85 -3.32 7.45
N GLU A 133 -12.59 -2.21 7.57
CA GLU A 133 -12.81 -1.30 6.45
C GLU A 133 -11.49 -0.69 5.96
N ILE A 134 -10.65 -0.19 6.88
CA ILE A 134 -9.31 0.34 6.59
C ILE A 134 -8.42 -0.71 5.91
N ALA A 135 -8.36 -1.92 6.46
CA ALA A 135 -7.53 -2.98 5.90
C ALA A 135 -8.01 -3.39 4.50
N GLY A 136 -9.32 -3.29 4.26
CA GLY A 136 -10.02 -3.57 3.02
C GLY A 136 -9.86 -2.55 1.90
N LEU A 137 -9.48 -1.29 2.21
CA LEU A 137 -9.31 -0.23 1.20
C LEU A 137 -8.42 -0.67 0.03
N SER A 138 -7.27 -1.26 0.35
CA SER A 138 -6.29 -1.73 -0.64
C SER A 138 -6.68 -3.01 -1.37
N TYR A 139 -7.82 -3.61 -1.00
CA TYR A 139 -8.39 -4.80 -1.63
C TYR A 139 -9.66 -4.49 -2.42
N SER A 140 -10.22 -3.28 -2.29
CA SER A 140 -11.40 -2.85 -3.05
C SER A 140 -11.10 -2.92 -4.54
N GLY A 141 -11.78 -3.79 -5.30
CA GLY A 141 -11.50 -3.97 -6.73
C GLY A 141 -10.21 -4.74 -7.06
N ASP A 142 -9.51 -5.31 -6.07
CA ASP A 142 -8.35 -6.18 -6.30
C ASP A 142 -8.82 -7.47 -6.99
N PHE A 143 -8.42 -7.66 -8.24
CA PHE A 143 -8.86 -8.82 -9.03
C PHE A 143 -8.46 -10.16 -8.37
N ARG A 144 -7.39 -10.19 -7.56
CA ARG A 144 -6.95 -11.41 -6.86
C ARG A 144 -7.96 -11.85 -5.80
N MET A 145 -8.69 -10.91 -5.20
CA MET A 145 -9.80 -11.21 -4.29
C MET A 145 -11.01 -11.78 -5.04
N VAL A 146 -11.15 -11.48 -6.34
CA VAL A 146 -12.18 -12.05 -7.22
C VAL A 146 -11.74 -13.41 -7.76
N VAL A 147 -10.44 -13.58 -8.01
CA VAL A 147 -9.83 -14.76 -8.64
C VAL A 147 -8.73 -15.33 -7.73
N GLY A 148 -9.11 -16.22 -6.82
CA GLY A 148 -8.20 -17.16 -6.17
C GLY A 148 -7.69 -16.82 -4.77
N GLU A 149 -7.93 -15.62 -4.21
CA GLU A 149 -7.64 -15.33 -2.79
C GLU A 149 -8.83 -15.63 -1.86
N ASP A 150 -8.51 -15.87 -0.59
CA ASP A 150 -9.47 -16.08 0.49
C ASP A 150 -10.31 -14.81 0.74
N LYS A 151 -11.64 -14.90 0.58
CA LYS A 151 -12.57 -13.79 0.82
C LYS A 151 -12.55 -13.29 2.27
N THR A 152 -12.05 -14.11 3.20
CA THR A 152 -11.88 -13.75 4.62
C THR A 152 -10.50 -13.17 4.94
N LYS A 153 -9.64 -12.97 3.93
CA LYS A 153 -8.25 -12.49 4.11
C LYS A 153 -8.15 -11.20 4.93
N VAL A 154 -9.02 -10.22 4.71
CA VAL A 154 -9.03 -8.97 5.47
C VAL A 154 -9.31 -9.23 6.96
N LEU A 155 -10.29 -10.07 7.25
CA LEU A 155 -10.64 -10.48 8.61
C LEU A 155 -9.46 -11.19 9.29
N ASN A 156 -8.79 -12.09 8.56
CA ASN A 156 -7.64 -12.85 9.04
C ASN A 156 -6.40 -11.96 9.27
N ILE A 157 -6.31 -10.79 8.64
CA ILE A 157 -5.30 -9.78 8.93
C ILE A 157 -5.66 -9.03 10.22
N VAL A 158 -6.92 -8.60 10.36
CA VAL A 158 -7.34 -7.68 11.41
C VAL A 158 -7.47 -8.36 12.77
N LYS A 159 -8.23 -9.47 12.86
CA LYS A 159 -8.54 -10.11 14.15
C LYS A 159 -7.32 -10.45 15.00
N PRO A 160 -6.24 -11.04 14.44
CA PRO A 160 -5.04 -11.35 15.22
C PRO A 160 -4.20 -10.11 15.58
N ASN A 161 -4.43 -8.97 14.92
CA ASN A 161 -3.60 -7.77 15.03
C ASN A 161 -4.32 -6.55 15.61
N ILE A 162 -5.51 -6.70 16.20
CA ILE A 162 -6.32 -5.59 16.76
C ILE A 162 -5.51 -4.66 17.66
N ALA A 163 -4.65 -5.20 18.53
CA ALA A 163 -3.81 -4.40 19.42
C ALA A 163 -2.89 -3.44 18.64
N HIS A 164 -2.23 -3.93 17.59
CA HIS A 164 -1.36 -3.10 16.75
C HIS A 164 -2.15 -2.08 15.92
N PHE A 165 -3.38 -2.39 15.51
CA PHE A 165 -4.25 -1.40 14.87
C PHE A 165 -4.64 -0.28 15.85
N ARG A 166 -4.93 -0.61 17.12
CA ARG A 166 -5.19 0.39 18.17
C ARG A 166 -3.98 1.27 18.42
N GLU A 167 -2.77 0.70 18.45
CA GLU A 167 -1.53 1.49 18.55
C GLU A 167 -1.35 2.43 17.35
N LEU A 168 -1.66 1.95 16.14
CA LEU A 168 -1.49 2.70 14.89
C LEU A 168 -2.49 3.86 14.75
N TYR A 169 -3.74 3.66 15.19
CA TYR A 169 -4.84 4.60 14.96
C TYR A 169 -5.32 5.33 16.22
N GLY A 170 -4.88 4.93 17.42
CA GLY A 170 -5.41 5.43 18.68
C GLY A 170 -5.32 6.95 18.82
N SER A 171 -4.16 7.54 18.57
CA SER A 171 -3.99 9.00 18.63
C SER A 171 -4.79 9.71 17.53
N ILE A 172 -4.81 9.16 16.31
CA ILE A 172 -5.58 9.71 15.19
C ILE A 172 -7.07 9.79 15.56
N LEU A 173 -7.62 8.75 16.16
CA LEU A 173 -9.04 8.70 16.55
C LEU A 173 -9.36 9.61 17.73
N GLN A 174 -8.44 9.78 18.67
CA GLN A 174 -8.61 10.70 19.81
C GLN A 174 -8.54 12.17 19.41
N GLU A 175 -7.71 12.50 18.41
CA GLU A 175 -7.49 13.87 17.94
C GLU A 175 -8.45 14.29 16.83
N ASN A 176 -9.18 13.35 16.21
CA ASN A 176 -10.05 13.65 15.07
C ASN A 176 -11.40 14.25 15.53
N PRO A 177 -11.72 15.50 15.16
CA PRO A 177 -12.96 16.15 15.57
C PRO A 177 -14.22 15.58 14.89
N GLN A 178 -14.07 14.75 13.85
CA GLN A 178 -15.18 14.20 13.08
C GLN A 178 -15.77 12.91 13.69
N VAL A 179 -15.21 12.43 14.80
CA VAL A 179 -15.61 11.18 15.45
C VAL A 179 -15.69 11.32 16.96
N VAL A 180 -16.74 10.76 17.54
CA VAL A 180 -16.85 10.54 18.98
C VAL A 180 -16.38 9.11 19.27
N TYR A 181 -15.16 8.98 19.79
CA TYR A 181 -14.59 7.69 20.11
C TYR A 181 -14.84 7.30 21.58
N LYS A 182 -15.72 6.32 21.79
CA LYS A 182 -16.05 5.75 23.11
C LYS A 182 -15.11 4.58 23.42
N THR A 183 -13.85 4.89 23.73
CA THR A 183 -12.76 3.89 23.90
C THR A 183 -13.12 2.73 24.83
N GLN A 184 -13.78 2.98 25.97
CA GLN A 184 -14.16 1.91 26.92
C GLN A 184 -15.18 0.91 26.35
N GLN A 185 -15.97 1.34 25.36
CA GLN A 185 -16.99 0.53 24.71
C GLN A 185 -16.50 -0.03 23.37
N GLY A 186 -15.33 0.39 22.88
CA GLY A 186 -14.83 0.05 21.54
C GLY A 186 -15.78 0.50 20.42
N ARG A 187 -16.54 1.59 20.64
CA ARG A 187 -17.50 2.13 19.68
C ARG A 187 -17.10 3.51 19.20
N LEU A 188 -17.43 3.78 17.94
CA LEU A 188 -17.25 5.08 17.30
C LEU A 188 -18.60 5.56 16.77
N GLU A 189 -18.80 6.87 16.84
CA GLU A 189 -19.95 7.58 16.26
C GLU A 189 -19.44 8.73 15.40
N ILE A 190 -19.93 8.83 14.17
CA ILE A 190 -19.50 9.84 13.19
C ILE A 190 -20.70 10.63 12.69
N ASP A 191 -20.47 11.90 12.36
CA ASP A 191 -21.50 12.72 11.72
C ASP A 191 -21.65 12.32 10.23
N LYS A 192 -22.85 11.91 9.85
CA LYS A 192 -23.25 11.58 8.46
C LYS A 192 -24.10 12.67 7.81
N SER A 193 -24.18 13.86 8.40
CA SER A 193 -24.77 15.04 7.75
C SER A 193 -24.10 15.33 6.41
N PRO A 194 -24.81 15.90 5.42
CA PRO A 194 -24.19 16.31 4.16
C PRO A 194 -22.98 17.24 4.36
N GLU A 195 -23.01 18.12 5.35
CA GLU A 195 -21.91 19.02 5.68
C GLU A 195 -20.68 18.27 6.20
N GLY A 196 -20.90 17.31 7.11
CA GLY A 196 -19.86 16.44 7.65
C GLY A 196 -19.24 15.55 6.55
N GLN A 197 -20.08 14.97 5.69
CA GLN A 197 -19.63 14.14 4.58
C GLN A 197 -18.86 14.96 3.54
N PHE A 198 -19.32 16.16 3.18
CA PHE A 198 -18.62 17.04 2.24
C PHE A 198 -17.24 17.42 2.76
N THR A 199 -17.13 17.77 4.05
CA THR A 199 -15.85 18.07 4.69
C THR A 199 -14.89 16.88 4.61
N GLN A 200 -15.38 15.66 4.89
CA GLN A 200 -14.57 14.44 4.77
C GLN A 200 -14.14 14.18 3.32
N LEU A 201 -15.06 14.28 2.35
CA LEU A 201 -14.79 14.09 0.92
C LEU A 201 -13.69 15.03 0.40
N MET A 202 -13.72 16.30 0.80
CA MET A 202 -12.71 17.30 0.41
C MET A 202 -11.31 17.02 0.97
N THR A 203 -11.20 16.19 2.02
CA THR A 203 -9.91 15.78 2.61
C THR A 203 -9.38 14.44 2.08
N LEU A 204 -10.15 13.74 1.25
CA LEU A 204 -9.69 12.51 0.62
C LEU A 204 -8.47 12.76 -0.29
N PRO A 205 -7.62 11.76 -0.53
CA PRO A 205 -6.50 11.91 -1.45
C PRO A 205 -6.96 12.29 -2.86
N LYS A 206 -6.15 13.13 -3.52
CA LYS A 206 -6.50 13.77 -4.80
C LYS A 206 -6.98 12.77 -5.86
N THR A 207 -6.32 11.62 -6.00
CA THR A 207 -6.70 10.62 -7.01
C THR A 207 -8.09 10.06 -6.74
N LEU A 208 -8.46 9.86 -5.48
CA LEU A 208 -9.80 9.37 -5.12
C LEU A 208 -10.87 10.41 -5.41
N GLN A 209 -10.63 11.69 -5.08
CA GLN A 209 -11.55 12.77 -5.46
C GLN A 209 -11.75 12.83 -6.99
N GLN A 210 -10.68 12.67 -7.76
CA GLN A 210 -10.72 12.65 -9.22
C GLN A 210 -11.48 11.43 -9.77
N GLN A 211 -11.31 10.24 -9.19
CA GLN A 211 -12.06 9.05 -9.60
C GLN A 211 -13.55 9.21 -9.29
N ILE A 212 -13.90 9.73 -8.11
CA ILE A 212 -15.30 10.04 -7.76
C ILE A 212 -15.88 11.03 -8.77
N ASN A 213 -15.15 12.10 -9.08
CA ASN A 213 -15.59 13.07 -10.10
C ASN A 213 -15.81 12.42 -11.46
N HIS A 214 -14.89 11.56 -11.91
CA HIS A 214 -15.02 10.89 -13.20
C HIS A 214 -16.21 9.92 -13.28
N ILE A 215 -16.55 9.27 -12.16
CA ILE A 215 -17.68 8.34 -12.07
C ILE A 215 -19.01 9.11 -12.06
N MET A 216 -19.06 10.25 -11.37
CA MET A 216 -20.29 11.00 -11.12
C MET A 216 -20.54 12.13 -12.11
N ASP A 217 -19.53 12.62 -12.84
CA ASP A 217 -19.69 13.67 -13.86
C ASP A 217 -20.11 13.06 -15.20
N PRO A 218 -21.37 13.27 -15.65
CA PRO A 218 -21.81 12.77 -16.93
C PRO A 218 -21.09 13.49 -18.08
N PRO A 219 -20.88 12.81 -19.23
CA PRO A 219 -20.22 13.42 -20.38
C PRO A 219 -20.88 14.75 -20.78
N GLY A 220 -20.08 15.82 -20.82
CA GLY A 220 -20.51 17.14 -21.31
C GLY A 220 -20.93 18.16 -20.25
N LYS A 221 -20.99 17.81 -18.96
CA LYS A 221 -21.17 18.80 -17.88
C LYS A 221 -19.85 19.46 -17.45
N ASN A 222 -18.73 18.73 -17.48
CA ASN A 222 -17.40 19.21 -17.08
C ASN A 222 -17.42 19.87 -15.69
N ARG A 223 -18.07 19.23 -14.72
CA ARG A 223 -18.16 19.75 -13.36
C ARG A 223 -16.79 19.81 -12.72
N ASP A 224 -16.60 20.83 -11.88
CA ASP A 224 -15.44 20.85 -11.00
C ASP A 224 -15.58 19.76 -9.92
N VAL A 225 -14.43 19.35 -9.37
CA VAL A 225 -14.39 18.27 -8.37
C VAL A 225 -15.19 18.67 -7.14
N GLU A 226 -15.16 19.94 -6.75
CA GLU A 226 -15.85 20.44 -5.55
C GLU A 226 -17.38 20.35 -5.67
N GLU A 227 -17.98 20.77 -6.79
CA GLU A 227 -19.42 20.65 -7.05
C GLU A 227 -19.85 19.18 -7.03
N THR A 228 -19.05 18.29 -7.63
CA THR A 228 -19.36 16.86 -7.64
C THR A 228 -19.29 16.27 -6.24
N LEU A 229 -18.25 16.58 -5.45
CA LEU A 229 -18.14 16.12 -4.07
C LEU A 229 -19.27 16.67 -3.19
N PHE A 230 -19.70 17.92 -3.43
CA PHE A 230 -20.85 18.50 -2.74
C PHE A 230 -22.14 17.74 -3.04
N GLN A 231 -22.36 17.34 -4.30
CA GLN A 231 -23.52 16.52 -4.67
C GLN A 231 -23.44 15.11 -4.06
N VAL A 232 -22.28 14.47 -4.11
CA VAL A 232 -22.05 13.15 -3.50
C VAL A 232 -22.31 13.19 -2.00
N ALA A 233 -21.97 14.27 -1.31
CA ALA A 233 -22.23 14.41 0.12
C ALA A 233 -23.74 14.38 0.48
N HIS A 234 -24.61 14.75 -0.46
CA HIS A 234 -26.06 14.69 -0.30
C HIS A 234 -26.67 13.37 -0.79
N ASP A 235 -25.86 12.50 -1.39
CA ASP A 235 -26.29 11.21 -1.90
C ASP A 235 -26.42 10.20 -0.75
N PRO A 236 -27.58 9.54 -0.57
CA PRO A 236 -27.73 8.45 0.39
C PRO A 236 -26.69 7.33 0.21
N ASP A 237 -26.20 7.13 -1.01
CA ASP A 237 -25.24 6.09 -1.38
C ASP A 237 -23.79 6.63 -1.47
N CYS A 238 -23.48 7.75 -0.81
CA CYS A 238 -22.14 8.37 -0.79
C CYS A 238 -21.01 7.36 -0.51
N GLY A 239 -21.21 6.46 0.46
CA GLY A 239 -20.23 5.43 0.80
C GLY A 239 -19.95 4.47 -0.37
N ASP A 240 -20.97 4.10 -1.14
CA ASP A 240 -20.80 3.23 -2.32
C ASP A 240 -20.09 3.95 -3.46
N VAL A 241 -20.34 5.25 -3.65
CA VAL A 241 -19.59 6.08 -4.61
C VAL A 241 -18.10 6.13 -4.24
N VAL A 242 -17.76 6.32 -2.96
CA VAL A 242 -16.37 6.28 -2.49
C VAL A 242 -15.74 4.91 -2.74
N ARG A 243 -16.49 3.82 -2.50
CA ARG A 243 -16.04 2.44 -2.75
C ARG A 243 -15.75 2.18 -4.23
N LEU A 244 -16.60 2.69 -5.13
CA LEU A 244 -16.39 2.64 -6.58
C LEU A 244 -15.13 3.40 -6.99
N GLY A 245 -14.92 4.60 -6.44
CA GLY A 245 -13.70 5.39 -6.65
C GLY A 245 -12.43 4.64 -6.22
N LEU A 246 -12.45 4.00 -5.05
CA LEU A 246 -11.35 3.16 -4.57
C LEU A 246 -11.07 1.98 -5.50
N SER A 247 -12.13 1.28 -5.95
CA SER A 247 -12.01 0.18 -6.89
C SER A 247 -11.38 0.61 -8.22
N ALA A 248 -11.68 1.82 -8.69
CA ALA A 248 -11.08 2.38 -9.91
C ALA A 248 -9.56 2.64 -9.77
N ILE A 249 -9.07 2.92 -8.56
CA ILE A 249 -7.63 3.08 -8.25
C ILE A 249 -6.92 1.72 -8.17
N VAL A 250 -7.48 0.79 -7.41
CA VAL A 250 -6.81 -0.47 -7.04
C VAL A 250 -6.84 -1.50 -8.18
N ARG A 251 -7.93 -1.55 -8.97
CA ARG A 251 -8.08 -2.58 -10.01
C ARG A 251 -6.97 -2.53 -11.07
N PRO A 252 -6.62 -1.37 -11.67
CA PRO A 252 -5.53 -1.31 -12.65
C PRO A 252 -4.18 -1.68 -12.04
N SER A 253 -3.90 -1.22 -10.80
CA SER A 253 -2.63 -1.47 -10.14
C SER A 253 -2.46 -2.94 -9.78
N SER A 254 -3.50 -3.60 -9.27
CA SER A 254 -3.47 -5.03 -8.96
C SER A 254 -3.21 -5.89 -10.21
N ILE A 255 -3.93 -5.63 -11.31
CA ILE A 255 -3.76 -6.37 -12.57
C ILE A 255 -2.32 -6.21 -13.08
N ARG A 256 -1.84 -4.97 -13.22
CA ARG A 256 -0.48 -4.68 -13.71
C ARG A 256 0.60 -5.27 -12.81
N GLN A 257 0.40 -5.25 -11.49
CA GLN A 257 1.39 -5.79 -10.57
C GLN A 257 1.45 -7.32 -10.61
N SER A 258 0.30 -7.97 -10.81
CA SER A 258 0.25 -9.43 -10.91
C SER A 258 0.82 -9.93 -12.23
N THR A 259 0.54 -9.26 -13.36
CA THR A 259 1.22 -9.56 -14.63
C THR A 259 2.72 -9.35 -14.51
N LYS A 260 3.16 -8.23 -13.90
CA LYS A 260 4.59 -7.96 -13.62
C LYS A 260 5.23 -9.10 -12.82
N GLY A 261 4.55 -9.59 -11.78
CA GLY A 261 5.02 -10.69 -10.95
C GLY A 261 5.28 -11.96 -11.75
N ILE A 262 4.38 -12.31 -12.68
CA ILE A 262 4.55 -13.48 -13.56
C ILE A 262 5.76 -13.31 -14.49
N PHE A 263 5.88 -12.15 -15.15
CA PHE A 263 7.00 -11.90 -16.07
C PHE A 263 8.36 -11.80 -15.38
N THR A 264 8.39 -11.30 -14.15
CA THR A 264 9.63 -11.13 -13.38
C THR A 264 10.04 -12.38 -12.61
N ALA A 265 9.11 -13.30 -12.34
CA ALA A 265 9.38 -14.53 -11.57
C ALA A 265 9.86 -15.74 -12.40
N GLU A 266 9.83 -15.69 -13.74
CA GLU A 266 10.22 -16.79 -14.66
C GLU A 266 9.71 -18.21 -14.26
N PHE A 267 8.48 -18.56 -14.67
CA PHE A 267 7.89 -19.91 -14.87
C PHE A 267 7.93 -20.97 -13.71
N PRO A 268 6.87 -21.80 -13.59
CA PRO A 268 6.34 -22.30 -12.31
C PRO A 268 7.23 -23.37 -11.66
N ALA A 269 7.23 -23.37 -10.32
CA ALA A 269 7.38 -24.45 -9.31
C ALA A 269 8.12 -25.79 -9.60
N ALA A 270 8.30 -26.22 -10.84
CA ALA A 270 8.85 -27.51 -11.26
C ALA A 270 10.39 -27.62 -11.20
N VAL A 271 11.11 -26.53 -10.91
CA VAL A 271 12.58 -26.56 -10.76
C VAL A 271 13.01 -26.61 -9.28
N PHE A 272 12.07 -26.60 -8.34
CA PHE A 272 12.38 -26.61 -6.90
C PHE A 272 13.00 -27.91 -6.39
N GLU A 273 12.76 -29.05 -7.04
CA GLU A 273 13.40 -30.32 -6.66
C GLU A 273 14.88 -30.38 -7.03
N THR A 274 15.31 -29.68 -8.09
CA THR A 274 16.69 -29.80 -8.59
C THR A 274 17.67 -28.81 -7.94
N VAL A 275 17.18 -27.65 -7.47
CA VAL A 275 18.05 -26.59 -6.90
C VAL A 275 18.31 -26.79 -5.40
N SER A 276 17.45 -27.56 -4.71
CA SER A 276 17.61 -27.81 -3.26
C SER A 276 18.90 -28.56 -2.89
N GLN A 277 19.60 -29.18 -3.84
CA GLN A 277 20.87 -29.87 -3.58
C GLN A 277 22.13 -29.05 -3.92
N ALA A 278 22.03 -27.90 -4.60
CA ALA A 278 23.19 -27.22 -5.18
C ALA A 278 23.60 -25.88 -4.53
N ALA A 279 22.79 -25.30 -3.64
CA ALA A 279 23.05 -23.96 -3.08
C ALA A 279 23.18 -23.95 -1.55
N LEU A 280 24.21 -24.63 -1.05
CA LEU A 280 24.72 -24.47 0.32
C LEU A 280 26.11 -23.86 0.27
N SER A 281 26.21 -22.54 0.06
CA SER A 281 27.31 -21.73 0.61
C SER A 281 27.06 -20.24 0.38
N LYS A 282 27.46 -19.44 1.38
CA LYS A 282 27.45 -17.96 1.46
C LYS A 282 26.16 -17.37 2.03
N GLY A 283 26.05 -17.48 3.36
CA GLY A 283 25.19 -16.63 4.17
C GLY A 283 25.66 -15.16 4.14
N GLU A 284 24.73 -14.29 4.51
CA GLU A 284 24.76 -12.81 4.47
C GLU A 284 24.36 -12.16 3.12
N CYS A 285 23.06 -12.04 2.85
CA CYS A 285 22.58 -11.22 1.71
C CYS A 285 22.63 -9.71 1.96
N PHE A 286 22.62 -9.29 3.23
CA PHE A 286 22.60 -7.89 3.64
C PHE A 286 23.44 -7.71 4.92
N GLN A 287 24.71 -7.30 4.80
CA GLN A 287 25.52 -7.02 5.99
C GLN A 287 25.07 -5.71 6.68
N PRO A 288 24.90 -5.67 8.02
CA PRO A 288 24.41 -4.49 8.75
C PRO A 288 25.35 -3.27 8.81
N ARG A 289 26.58 -3.31 8.27
CA ARG A 289 27.62 -2.31 8.56
C ARG A 289 28.15 -1.47 7.40
N GLU A 290 27.61 -1.59 6.19
CA GLU A 290 28.12 -0.83 5.02
C GLU A 290 27.04 -0.05 4.27
N VAL A 291 26.05 0.47 5.00
CA VAL A 291 25.11 1.45 4.48
C VAL A 291 25.62 2.83 4.91
N PRO A 292 26.09 3.69 3.97
CA PRO A 292 26.45 5.08 4.28
C PRO A 292 25.36 5.74 5.12
N VAL A 293 25.73 6.66 6.02
CA VAL A 293 24.78 7.32 6.94
C VAL A 293 23.59 7.96 6.20
N HIS A 294 23.73 8.28 4.92
CA HIS A 294 22.69 8.81 4.03
C HIS A 294 21.83 7.76 3.28
N GLU A 295 22.16 6.47 3.33
CA GLU A 295 21.47 5.39 2.61
C GLU A 295 20.65 4.46 3.54
N ARG A 296 20.36 4.83 4.80
CA ARG A 296 19.67 3.95 5.76
C ARG A 296 18.26 3.57 5.29
N GLN A 297 18.24 2.44 4.59
CA GLN A 297 17.13 1.82 3.89
C GLN A 297 15.96 1.58 4.83
N LYS A 298 14.75 1.91 4.39
CA LYS A 298 13.56 1.34 5.02
C LYS A 298 13.52 -0.15 4.73
N VAL A 299 13.36 -0.93 5.77
CA VAL A 299 13.15 -2.38 5.69
C VAL A 299 11.85 -2.61 6.44
N THR A 300 10.73 -2.68 5.75
CA THR A 300 9.51 -3.19 6.37
C THR A 300 9.56 -4.71 6.35
N THR A 301 9.43 -5.37 7.50
CA THR A 301 9.14 -6.82 7.56
C THR A 301 7.63 -7.00 7.55
N TRP A 302 7.16 -7.96 6.77
CA TRP A 302 5.74 -8.16 6.47
C TRP A 302 5.19 -9.33 7.27
#